data_AF-A0A2I1H553-F1
#
_entry.id   AF-A0A2I1H553-F1
#
_cell.length_a   1.000
_cell.length_b   1.000
_cell.length_c   1.000
_cell.angle_alpha   90.00
_cell.angle_beta   90.00
_cell.angle_gamma   90.00
#
_symmetry.space_group_name_H-M   'P 1'
#
loop_
_entity.id
_entity.type
_entity.pdbx_description
1 polymer ?
#
loop_
_entity_poly.entity_id
_entity_poly.type
_entity_poly.pdbx_seq_one_letter_code
_entity_poly.pdbx_strand_id
1 'polypeptide(L)'
;MKLEEIIEQYLKVYYGGFIGFETKHVTNFTKTLMKYKRFNLPGYETEYLDKESLFPPGEINIGVRDETVRRGTNVYQDTLMDIAAFTMKLGGETLKRTLREIMVKIRKDADAAVEDVTNMMNELESYKVRCREAENKIDNLEKEKKIAEERIISLENDVIKLQELEKNKKTSEISTSSKQTKSHDRRRKTKKKKSSTQEIKKGKITEIPVETTSDDYLEKHFAERSRDLKFYDFPAHWKDTEIYESLNQMEL
;
A
#
# COMPACT_ATOMS: atom_id res chain seq x y z
N MET A 1 1.10 7.30 12.67
CA MET A 1 2.07 7.68 13.72
C MET A 1 3.13 8.53 13.06
N LYS A 2 3.43 9.72 13.57
CA LYS A 2 4.48 10.58 12.98
C LYS A 2 5.84 9.99 13.31
N LEU A 3 6.83 10.19 12.44
CA LEU A 3 8.18 9.66 12.63
C LEU A 3 8.78 10.09 13.98
N GLU A 4 8.53 11.33 14.39
CA GLU A 4 8.98 11.85 15.69
C GLU A 4 8.43 11.05 16.88
N GLU A 5 7.16 10.67 16.85
CA GLU A 5 6.52 9.87 17.93
C GLU A 5 7.16 8.49 18.05
N ILE A 6 7.57 7.90 16.91
CA ILE A 6 8.26 6.61 16.86
C ILE A 6 9.64 6.73 17.52
N ILE A 7 10.39 7.77 17.16
CA ILE A 7 11.73 8.03 17.71
C ILE A 7 11.64 8.24 19.23
N GLU A 8 10.67 9.03 19.70
CA GLU A 8 10.44 9.24 21.14
C GLU A 8 10.16 7.92 21.88
N GLN A 9 9.37 7.02 21.29
CA GLN A 9 9.08 5.74 21.90
C GLN A 9 10.34 4.89 22.08
N TYR A 10 11.21 4.83 21.06
CA TYR A 10 12.45 4.07 21.14
C TYR A 10 13.51 4.73 22.03
N LEU A 11 13.54 6.06 22.11
CA LEU A 11 14.37 6.77 23.08
C LEU A 11 13.94 6.47 24.51
N LYS A 12 12.64 6.34 24.79
CA LYS A 12 12.15 5.91 26.11
C LYS A 12 12.65 4.51 26.47
N VAL A 13 12.68 3.58 25.52
CA VAL A 13 13.24 2.23 25.72
C VAL A 13 14.74 2.31 26.01
N TYR A 14 15.47 3.12 25.24
CA TYR A 14 16.90 3.34 25.46
C TYR A 14 17.19 3.88 26.85
N TYR A 15 16.56 4.97 27.27
CA TYR A 15 16.77 5.53 28.61
C TYR A 15 16.25 4.62 29.73
N GLY A 16 15.20 3.83 29.46
CA GLY A 16 14.71 2.78 30.36
C GLY A 16 15.76 1.71 30.67
N GLY A 17 16.72 1.47 29.76
CA GLY A 17 17.86 0.56 30.00
C GLY A 17 18.77 1.00 31.15
N PHE A 18 18.70 2.26 31.57
CA PHE A 18 19.51 2.81 32.67
C PHE A 18 18.75 2.84 34.01
N ILE A 19 17.57 2.22 34.12
CA ILE A 19 16.83 2.17 35.38
C ILE A 19 17.69 1.49 36.46
N GLY A 20 17.87 2.19 37.58
CA GLY A 20 18.70 1.74 38.71
C GLY A 20 20.20 1.94 38.50
N PHE A 21 20.63 2.68 37.47
CA PHE A 21 22.05 2.93 37.18
C PHE A 21 22.79 3.59 38.34
N GLU A 22 22.17 4.57 39.00
CA GLU A 22 22.77 5.27 40.15
C GLU A 22 23.05 4.30 41.31
N THR A 23 22.03 3.52 41.69
CA THR A 23 22.13 2.58 42.80
C THR A 23 23.12 1.45 42.50
N LYS A 24 23.11 0.91 41.27
CA LYS A 24 23.95 -0.23 40.88
C LYS A 24 25.38 0.17 40.56
N HIS A 25 25.58 1.22 39.77
CA HIS A 25 26.90 1.54 39.22
C HIS A 25 27.53 2.76 39.86
N VAL A 26 26.81 3.88 39.98
CA VAL A 26 27.38 5.13 40.55
C VAL A 26 27.89 4.89 41.98
N THR A 27 27.14 4.16 42.80
CA THR A 27 27.57 3.81 44.16
C THR A 27 28.91 3.04 44.18
N ASN A 28 29.13 2.11 43.25
CA ASN A 28 30.38 1.37 43.13
C ASN A 28 31.53 2.22 42.60
N PHE A 29 31.26 3.12 41.65
CA PHE A 29 32.22 4.09 41.14
C PHE A 29 32.68 5.03 42.25
N THR A 30 31.76 5.61 43.02
CA THR A 30 32.06 6.48 44.15
C THR A 30 32.94 5.79 45.19
N LYS A 31 32.62 4.54 45.55
CA LYS A 31 33.44 3.74 46.49
C LYS A 31 34.86 3.51 45.96
N THR A 32 35.01 3.33 44.65
CA THR A 32 36.32 3.11 44.02
C THR A 32 37.15 4.39 44.03
N LEU A 33 36.53 5.51 43.65
CA LEU A 33 37.15 6.84 43.65
C LEU A 33 37.57 7.27 45.07
N MET A 34 36.67 7.16 46.06
CA MET A 34 36.99 7.51 47.47
C MET A 34 38.16 6.70 48.03
N LYS A 35 38.33 5.46 47.57
CA LYS A 35 39.43 4.59 48.03
C LYS A 35 40.74 4.83 47.28
N TYR A 36 40.78 5.76 46.32
CA TYR A 36 41.91 6.00 45.42
C TYR A 36 42.43 4.70 44.78
N LYS A 37 41.51 3.78 44.46
CA LYS A 37 41.84 2.48 43.84
C LYS A 37 41.57 2.52 42.34
N ARG A 38 42.36 1.77 41.58
CA ARG A 38 42.05 1.53 40.16
C ARG A 38 40.75 0.76 40.03
N PHE A 39 39.91 1.19 39.08
CA PHE A 39 38.71 0.46 38.71
C PHE A 39 39.07 -0.75 37.86
N ASN A 40 38.58 -1.94 38.25
CA ASN A 40 38.80 -3.15 37.46
C ASN A 40 37.80 -3.21 36.32
N LEU A 41 38.08 -2.48 35.23
CA LEU A 41 37.20 -2.41 34.07
C LEU A 41 36.88 -3.79 33.46
N PRO A 42 37.85 -4.67 33.13
CA PRO A 42 37.55 -5.97 32.53
C PRO A 42 36.63 -6.83 33.40
N GLY A 43 36.90 -6.88 34.71
CA GLY A 43 36.08 -7.66 35.64
C GLY A 43 34.66 -7.11 35.75
N TYR A 44 34.53 -5.78 35.80
CA TYR A 44 33.24 -5.13 35.91
C TYR A 44 32.41 -5.28 34.63
N GLU A 45 33.02 -5.16 33.46
CA GLU A 45 32.36 -5.42 32.18
C GLU A 45 31.87 -6.87 32.10
N THR A 46 32.67 -7.84 32.55
CA THR A 46 32.27 -9.26 32.55
C THR A 46 31.06 -9.53 33.46
N GLU A 47 30.91 -8.76 34.54
CA GLU A 47 29.80 -8.91 35.49
C GLU A 47 28.50 -8.25 35.00
N TYR A 48 28.60 -7.09 34.34
CA TYR A 48 27.44 -6.23 34.06
C TYR A 48 27.10 -6.05 32.57
N LEU A 49 27.98 -6.45 31.66
CA LEU A 49 27.77 -6.36 30.22
C LEU A 49 27.54 -7.72 29.58
N ASP A 50 26.89 -7.72 28.41
CA ASP A 50 26.64 -8.93 27.64
C ASP A 50 27.97 -9.49 27.08
N LYS A 51 28.11 -10.83 27.06
CA LYS A 51 29.33 -11.49 26.54
C LYS A 51 29.60 -11.21 25.05
N GLU A 52 28.56 -10.82 24.30
CA GLU A 52 28.65 -10.41 22.90
C GLU A 52 28.86 -8.88 22.76
N SER A 53 29.65 -8.29 23.65
CA SER A 53 30.03 -6.89 23.55
C SER A 53 30.93 -6.69 22.32
N LEU A 54 30.78 -5.55 21.63
CA LEU A 54 31.55 -5.23 20.42
C LEU A 54 33.05 -5.16 20.69
N PHE A 55 33.43 -4.82 21.92
CA PHE A 55 34.82 -4.67 22.35
C PHE A 55 35.11 -5.65 23.49
N PRO A 56 36.30 -6.26 23.51
CA PRO A 56 36.67 -7.18 24.57
C PRO A 56 36.76 -6.47 25.93
N PRO A 57 36.66 -7.22 27.04
CA PRO A 57 36.70 -6.65 28.38
C PRO A 57 37.98 -5.83 28.65
N GLY A 58 37.82 -4.60 29.14
CA GLY A 58 38.91 -3.67 29.45
C GLY A 58 39.43 -2.84 28.27
N GLU A 59 38.98 -3.13 27.06
CA GLU A 59 39.41 -2.44 25.85
C GLU A 59 38.30 -1.52 25.32
N ILE A 60 38.68 -0.37 24.80
CA ILE A 60 37.78 0.54 24.09
C ILE A 60 38.51 1.06 22.85
N ASN A 61 37.73 1.44 21.84
CA ASN A 61 38.25 1.80 20.52
C ASN A 61 39.35 2.88 20.57
N ILE A 62 40.24 2.81 19.58
CA ILE A 62 41.32 3.79 19.37
C ILE A 62 40.67 5.17 19.19
N GLY A 63 41.11 6.16 19.98
CA GLY A 63 40.59 7.52 19.96
C GLY A 63 39.64 7.89 21.12
N VAL A 64 39.02 6.90 21.80
CA VAL A 64 38.32 7.18 23.07
C VAL A 64 39.31 7.30 24.22
N ARG A 65 40.33 6.44 24.20
CA ARG A 65 41.55 6.65 24.97
C ARG A 65 42.62 7.13 24.04
N ASP A 66 43.21 8.26 24.40
CA ASP A 66 44.35 8.80 23.70
C ASP A 66 45.60 7.98 24.04
N GLU A 67 46.24 7.42 23.01
CA GLU A 67 47.48 6.64 23.14
C GLU A 67 48.64 7.48 23.65
N THR A 68 48.57 8.81 23.51
CA THR A 68 49.59 9.73 24.02
C THR A 68 49.55 9.85 25.54
N VAL A 69 48.44 9.47 26.19
CA VAL A 69 48.28 9.53 27.65
C VAL A 69 48.78 8.24 28.30
N ARG A 70 49.87 8.34 29.06
CA ARG A 70 50.44 7.19 29.80
C ARG A 70 49.55 6.79 30.97
N ARG A 71 49.00 5.57 30.91
CA ARG A 71 48.30 4.93 32.04
C ARG A 71 49.21 4.85 33.27
N GLY A 72 48.62 5.06 34.43
CA GLY A 72 49.27 4.98 35.74
C GLY A 72 49.89 6.26 36.24
N THR A 73 49.94 7.31 35.41
CA THR A 73 50.44 8.64 35.82
C THR A 73 49.48 9.29 36.81
N ASN A 74 48.17 9.13 36.59
CA ASN A 74 47.13 9.65 37.48
C ASN A 74 46.03 8.61 37.66
N VAL A 75 46.06 7.92 38.81
CA VAL A 75 45.09 6.86 39.15
C VAL A 75 43.65 7.35 39.11
N TYR A 76 43.41 8.60 39.50
CA TYR A 76 42.06 9.18 39.48
C TYR A 76 41.56 9.36 38.04
N GLN A 77 42.40 9.92 37.18
CA GLN A 77 42.09 10.10 35.76
C GLN A 77 41.90 8.75 35.06
N ASP A 78 42.77 7.77 35.31
CA ASP A 78 42.64 6.42 34.75
C ASP A 78 41.31 5.78 35.16
N THR A 79 40.95 5.89 36.44
CA THR A 79 39.71 5.35 37.01
C THR A 79 38.48 6.04 36.39
N LEU A 80 38.52 7.36 36.20
CA LEU A 80 37.44 8.09 35.53
C LEU A 80 37.29 7.66 34.06
N MET A 81 38.41 7.44 33.35
CA MET A 81 38.37 6.93 31.99
C MET A 81 37.85 5.50 31.92
N ASP A 82 38.16 4.66 32.90
CA ASP A 82 37.61 3.31 33.02
C ASP A 82 36.10 3.33 33.24
N ILE A 83 35.61 4.18 34.15
CA ILE A 83 34.18 4.39 34.37
C ILE A 83 33.49 4.89 33.09
N ALA A 84 34.07 5.88 32.41
CA ALA A 84 33.53 6.42 31.16
C ALA A 84 33.48 5.37 30.04
N ALA A 85 34.53 4.54 29.92
CA ALA A 85 34.55 3.46 28.95
C ALA A 85 33.42 2.46 29.21
N PHE A 86 33.22 2.05 30.47
CA PHE A 86 32.11 1.17 30.85
C PHE A 86 30.75 1.78 30.49
N THR A 87 30.50 3.06 30.82
CA THR A 87 29.19 3.69 30.55
C THR A 87 28.90 3.83 29.06
N MET A 88 29.92 4.14 28.25
CA MET A 88 29.79 4.16 26.79
C MET A 88 29.43 2.77 26.24
N LYS A 89 30.07 1.70 26.72
CA LYS A 89 29.73 0.33 26.30
C LYS A 89 28.32 -0.07 26.71
N LEU A 90 27.92 0.22 27.95
CA LEU A 90 26.56 -0.04 28.43
C LEU A 90 25.51 0.68 27.58
N GLY A 91 25.78 1.94 27.20
CA GLY A 91 24.93 2.68 26.25
C GLY A 91 24.88 2.03 24.88
N GLY A 92 26.03 1.60 24.34
CA GLY A 92 26.10 0.86 23.08
C GLY A 92 25.29 -0.44 23.10
N GLU A 93 25.34 -1.21 24.18
CA GLU A 93 24.54 -2.44 24.33
C GLU A 93 23.04 -2.15 24.45
N THR A 94 22.70 -1.09 25.16
CA THR A 94 21.30 -0.63 25.25
C THR A 94 20.78 -0.22 23.88
N LEU A 95 21.57 0.51 23.10
CA LEU A 95 21.24 0.88 21.73
C LEU A 95 21.13 -0.35 20.82
N LYS A 96 22.07 -1.30 20.92
CA LYS A 96 22.04 -2.58 20.17
C LYS A 96 20.74 -3.33 20.41
N ARG A 97 20.27 -3.39 21.66
CA ARG A 97 18.99 -4.02 22.03
C ARG A 97 17.80 -3.30 21.40
N THR A 98 17.74 -1.96 21.54
CA THR A 98 16.67 -1.16 20.94
C THR A 98 16.63 -1.29 19.41
N LEU A 99 17.78 -1.28 18.74
CA LEU A 99 17.86 -1.47 17.28
C LEU A 99 17.41 -2.86 16.84
N ARG A 100 17.79 -3.92 17.58
CA ARG A 100 17.30 -5.28 17.31
C ARG A 100 15.77 -5.35 17.41
N GLU A 101 15.18 -4.74 18.44
CA GLU A 101 13.71 -4.68 18.59
C GLU A 101 13.03 -3.93 17.43
N ILE A 102 13.60 -2.81 16.99
CA ILE A 102 13.12 -2.04 15.83
C ILE A 102 13.14 -2.92 14.57
N MET A 103 14.28 -3.56 14.28
CA MET A 103 14.45 -4.40 13.09
C MET A 103 13.46 -5.56 13.06
N VAL A 104 13.24 -6.22 14.19
CA VAL A 104 12.26 -7.33 14.28
C VAL A 104 10.84 -6.85 14.00
N LYS A 105 10.44 -5.67 14.50
CA LYS A 105 9.12 -5.10 14.22
C LYS A 105 8.95 -4.77 12.73
N ILE A 106 9.92 -4.06 12.15
CA ILE A 106 9.89 -3.69 10.73
C ILE A 106 9.76 -4.94 9.84
N ARG A 107 10.51 -6.00 10.17
CA ARG A 107 10.44 -7.26 9.42
C ARG A 107 9.06 -7.90 9.49
N LYS A 108 8.45 -7.97 10.68
CA LYS A 108 7.10 -8.53 10.85
C LYS A 108 6.04 -7.75 10.09
N ASP A 109 6.13 -6.42 10.12
CA ASP A 109 5.19 -5.56 9.40
C ASP A 109 5.34 -5.72 7.88
N ALA A 110 6.58 -5.89 7.40
CA ALA A 110 6.86 -6.18 5.99
C ALA A 110 6.32 -7.56 5.57
N ASP A 111 6.58 -8.61 6.35
CA ASP A 111 6.11 -9.97 6.08
C ASP A 111 4.58 -10.02 6.01
N ALA A 112 3.88 -9.35 6.94
CA ALA A 112 2.42 -9.26 6.93
C ALA A 112 1.87 -8.53 5.68
N ALA A 113 2.52 -7.43 5.27
CA ALA A 113 2.14 -6.72 4.05
C ALA A 113 2.32 -7.57 2.78
N VAL A 114 3.38 -8.37 2.72
CA VAL A 114 3.60 -9.33 1.62
C VAL A 114 2.50 -10.37 1.58
N GLU A 115 2.13 -10.93 2.73
CA GLU A 115 1.05 -11.92 2.85
C GLU A 115 -0.29 -11.34 2.34
N ASP A 116 -0.66 -10.14 2.77
CA ASP A 116 -1.88 -9.45 2.34
C ASP A 116 -1.90 -9.21 0.81
N VAL A 117 -0.76 -8.78 0.23
CA VAL A 117 -0.65 -8.58 -1.21
C VAL A 117 -0.80 -9.90 -1.97
N THR A 118 -0.19 -10.98 -1.48
CA THR A 118 -0.35 -12.30 -2.11
C THR A 118 -1.79 -12.81 -2.06
N ASN A 119 -2.50 -12.57 -0.95
CA ASN A 119 -3.91 -12.94 -0.83
C ASN A 119 -4.78 -12.15 -1.81
N MET A 120 -4.59 -10.84 -1.91
CA MET A 120 -5.30 -10.01 -2.90
C MET A 120 -5.01 -10.45 -4.35
N MET A 121 -3.77 -10.83 -4.65
CA MET A 121 -3.39 -11.33 -5.97
C MET A 121 -4.12 -12.65 -6.32
N ASN A 122 -4.23 -13.56 -5.35
CA ASN A 122 -4.96 -14.83 -5.52
C ASN A 122 -6.46 -14.59 -5.72
N GLU A 123 -7.06 -13.68 -4.95
CA GLU A 123 -8.48 -13.31 -5.11
C GLU A 123 -8.74 -12.67 -6.48
N LEU A 124 -7.85 -11.78 -6.93
CA LEU A 124 -7.94 -11.17 -8.25
C LEU A 124 -7.86 -12.21 -9.36
N GLU A 125 -6.96 -13.19 -9.24
CA GLU A 125 -6.83 -14.26 -10.22
C GLU A 125 -8.09 -15.15 -10.27
N SER A 126 -8.67 -15.46 -9.11
CA SER A 126 -9.97 -16.14 -9.02
C SER A 126 -11.09 -15.34 -9.71
N TYR A 127 -11.12 -14.02 -9.53
CA TYR A 127 -12.11 -13.16 -10.18
C TYR A 127 -11.95 -13.15 -11.70
N LYS A 128 -10.71 -13.07 -12.21
CA LYS A 128 -10.43 -13.14 -13.66
C LYS A 128 -10.91 -14.46 -14.27
N VAL A 129 -10.72 -15.59 -13.58
CA VAL A 129 -11.23 -16.90 -14.05
C VAL A 129 -12.75 -16.87 -14.15
N ARG A 130 -13.45 -16.38 -13.12
CA ARG A 130 -14.92 -16.24 -13.13
C ARG A 130 -15.42 -15.30 -14.22
N CYS A 131 -14.72 -14.21 -14.51
CA CYS A 131 -15.06 -13.32 -15.62
C CYS A 131 -14.95 -14.06 -16.96
N ARG A 132 -13.86 -14.79 -17.21
CA ARG A 132 -13.70 -15.61 -18.42
C ARG A 132 -14.80 -16.65 -18.58
N GLU A 133 -15.19 -17.32 -17.49
CA GLU A 133 -16.30 -18.28 -17.50
C GLU A 133 -17.64 -17.61 -17.84
N ALA A 134 -17.89 -16.42 -17.29
CA ALA A 134 -19.09 -15.64 -17.57
C ALA A 134 -19.12 -15.15 -19.03
N GLU A 135 -18.00 -14.67 -19.57
CA GLU A 135 -17.85 -14.29 -20.99
C GLU A 135 -18.19 -15.45 -21.91
N ASN A 136 -17.59 -16.63 -21.68
CA ASN A 136 -17.89 -17.84 -22.45
C ASN A 136 -19.38 -18.22 -22.40
N LYS A 137 -20.01 -18.04 -21.23
CA LYS A 137 -21.44 -18.31 -21.05
C LYS A 137 -22.31 -17.32 -21.81
N ILE A 138 -21.95 -16.04 -21.83
CA ILE A 138 -22.63 -14.99 -22.60
C ILE A 138 -22.53 -15.32 -24.09
N ASP A 139 -21.34 -15.63 -24.60
CA ASP A 139 -21.12 -16.00 -26.00
C ASP A 139 -21.99 -17.17 -26.45
N ASN A 140 -22.13 -18.20 -25.61
CA ASN A 140 -22.99 -19.33 -25.92
C ASN A 140 -24.47 -18.94 -25.95
N LEU A 141 -24.93 -18.16 -24.97
CA LEU A 141 -26.31 -17.68 -24.92
C LEU A 141 -26.64 -16.76 -26.11
N GLU A 142 -25.70 -15.95 -26.58
CA GLU A 142 -25.89 -15.11 -27.77
C GLU A 142 -26.07 -15.95 -29.03
N LYS A 143 -25.29 -17.02 -29.20
CA LYS A 143 -25.44 -17.97 -30.32
C LYS A 143 -26.80 -18.67 -30.27
N GLU A 144 -27.21 -19.16 -29.11
CA GLU A 144 -28.52 -19.79 -28.93
C GLU A 144 -29.68 -18.82 -29.22
N LYS A 145 -29.58 -17.59 -28.71
CA LYS A 145 -30.56 -16.53 -28.96
C LYS A 145 -30.69 -16.24 -30.46
N LYS A 146 -29.58 -16.10 -31.19
CA LYS A 146 -29.59 -15.87 -32.64
C LYS A 146 -30.30 -17.00 -33.40
N ILE A 147 -30.02 -18.25 -33.04
CA ILE A 147 -30.69 -19.42 -33.65
C ILE A 147 -32.20 -19.40 -33.36
N ALA A 148 -32.60 -19.05 -32.15
CA ALA A 148 -34.02 -18.95 -31.78
C ALA A 148 -34.73 -17.82 -32.55
N GLU A 149 -34.08 -16.67 -32.71
CA GLU A 149 -34.61 -15.53 -33.50
C GLU A 149 -34.83 -15.90 -34.97
N GLU A 150 -33.88 -16.59 -35.61
CA GLU A 150 -34.02 -17.06 -37.00
C GLU A 150 -35.19 -18.05 -37.15
N ARG A 151 -35.39 -18.94 -36.17
CA ARG A 151 -36.54 -19.87 -36.15
C ARG A 151 -37.87 -19.15 -36.03
N ILE A 152 -37.96 -18.11 -35.20
CA ILE A 152 -39.17 -17.30 -35.05
C ILE A 152 -39.52 -16.62 -36.38
N ILE A 153 -38.55 -15.98 -37.04
CA ILE A 153 -38.76 -15.33 -38.34
C ILE A 153 -39.26 -16.32 -39.40
N SER A 154 -38.69 -17.53 -39.44
CA SER A 154 -39.16 -18.59 -40.36
C SER A 154 -40.62 -18.96 -40.10
N LEU A 155 -40.98 -19.18 -38.83
CA LEU A 155 -42.34 -19.55 -38.45
C LEU A 155 -43.34 -18.41 -38.72
N GLU A 156 -42.96 -17.16 -38.45
CA GLU A 156 -43.78 -15.99 -38.76
C GLU A 156 -44.08 -15.90 -40.26
N ASN A 157 -43.08 -16.12 -41.11
CA ASN A 157 -43.25 -16.16 -42.57
C ASN A 157 -44.22 -17.27 -43.02
N ASP A 158 -44.14 -18.46 -42.41
CA ASP A 158 -45.04 -19.56 -42.76
C ASP A 158 -46.48 -19.29 -42.29
N VAL A 159 -46.67 -18.66 -41.12
CA VAL A 159 -47.99 -18.22 -40.64
C VAL A 159 -48.61 -17.18 -41.58
N ILE A 160 -47.82 -16.23 -42.09
CA ILE A 160 -48.29 -15.23 -43.05
C ILE A 160 -48.79 -15.91 -44.34
N LYS A 161 -48.00 -16.84 -44.90
CA LYS A 161 -48.41 -17.62 -46.10
C LYS A 161 -49.71 -18.38 -45.88
N LEU A 162 -49.86 -19.03 -44.71
CA LEU A 162 -51.09 -19.75 -44.37
C LEU A 162 -52.30 -18.81 -44.26
N GLN A 163 -52.15 -17.63 -43.66
CA GLN A 163 -53.22 -16.62 -43.60
C GLN A 163 -53.61 -16.11 -44.99
N GLU A 164 -52.65 -15.92 -45.90
CA GLU A 164 -52.95 -15.53 -47.28
C GLU A 164 -53.72 -16.61 -48.03
N LEU A 165 -53.34 -17.89 -47.90
CA LEU A 165 -54.08 -19.01 -48.47
C LEU A 165 -55.51 -19.11 -47.91
N GLU A 166 -55.69 -18.85 -46.62
CA GLU A 166 -57.02 -18.84 -45.99
C GLU A 166 -57.89 -17.68 -46.50
N LYS A 167 -57.33 -16.48 -46.66
CA LYS A 167 -58.02 -15.33 -47.27
C LYS A 167 -58.40 -15.59 -48.71
N ASN A 168 -57.51 -16.20 -49.50
CA ASN A 168 -57.74 -16.54 -50.91
C ASN A 168 -58.77 -17.66 -51.09
N LYS A 169 -58.89 -18.60 -50.15
CA LYS A 169 -59.99 -19.59 -50.12
C LYS A 169 -61.34 -18.92 -49.85
N LYS A 170 -61.41 -18.04 -48.85
CA LYS A 170 -62.66 -17.33 -48.47
C LYS A 170 -63.21 -16.41 -49.57
N THR A 171 -62.34 -15.82 -50.41
CA THR A 171 -62.78 -15.00 -51.55
C THR A 171 -63.28 -15.81 -52.75
N SER A 172 -62.96 -17.11 -52.83
CA SER A 172 -63.46 -18.00 -53.89
C SER A 172 -64.83 -18.65 -53.59
N GLU A 173 -65.33 -18.55 -52.35
CA GLU A 173 -66.59 -19.19 -51.92
C GLU A 173 -67.78 -18.25 -51.75
N ILE A 174 -67.64 -16.92 -51.95
CA ILE A 174 -68.76 -15.98 -51.84
C ILE A 174 -68.98 -15.26 -53.17
N SER A 175 -69.70 -15.93 -54.07
CA SER A 175 -70.39 -15.31 -55.19
C SER A 175 -71.90 -15.57 -55.10
N THR A 176 -72.60 -14.98 -54.12
CA THR A 176 -74.06 -14.85 -54.21
C THR A 176 -74.57 -13.54 -53.58
N SER A 177 -75.37 -12.86 -54.40
CA SER A 177 -76.12 -11.62 -54.25
C SER A 177 -76.82 -11.33 -52.90
N SER A 178 -76.99 -10.05 -52.56
CA SER A 178 -78.27 -9.31 -52.70
C SER A 178 -78.28 -7.98 -51.92
N LYS A 179 -79.31 -7.16 -52.21
CA LYS A 179 -79.43 -5.71 -52.03
C LYS A 179 -80.09 -5.25 -50.72
N GLN A 180 -79.73 -4.01 -50.32
CA GLN A 180 -80.48 -2.98 -49.53
C GLN A 180 -80.74 -3.25 -48.04
N THR A 181 -80.69 -2.30 -47.10
CA THR A 181 -81.34 -0.97 -47.04
C THR A 181 -80.60 0.05 -46.14
N LYS A 182 -80.93 1.35 -46.30
CA LYS A 182 -80.52 2.49 -45.48
C LYS A 182 -81.26 2.51 -44.13
N SER A 183 -80.58 2.86 -43.03
CA SER A 183 -81.20 3.61 -41.93
C SER A 183 -80.22 4.63 -41.35
N HIS A 184 -80.73 5.84 -41.13
CA HIS A 184 -80.06 6.93 -40.43
C HIS A 184 -79.90 6.58 -38.95
N ASP A 185 -78.72 6.81 -38.37
CA ASP A 185 -78.64 7.21 -36.97
C ASP A 185 -77.56 8.27 -36.75
N ARG A 186 -77.97 9.36 -36.09
CA ARG A 186 -77.15 10.51 -35.72
C ARG A 186 -76.68 10.29 -34.29
N ARG A 187 -75.37 10.14 -34.03
CA ARG A 187 -74.84 10.47 -32.70
C ARG A 187 -73.37 10.87 -32.64
N ARG A 188 -73.20 12.14 -32.24
CA ARG A 188 -72.15 12.80 -31.44
C ARG A 188 -70.66 12.46 -31.67
N LYS A 189 -69.94 13.49 -32.14
CA LYS A 189 -68.48 13.65 -31.99
C LYS A 189 -68.06 13.65 -30.52
N THR A 190 -67.03 12.89 -30.18
CA THR A 190 -66.05 13.26 -29.13
C THR A 190 -64.64 12.86 -29.56
N LYS A 191 -63.68 13.73 -29.21
CA LYS A 191 -62.26 13.71 -29.58
C LYS A 191 -61.47 12.71 -28.73
N LYS A 192 -60.51 12.00 -29.31
CA LYS A 192 -59.17 11.69 -28.75
C LYS A 192 -58.34 10.96 -29.82
N LYS A 193 -57.42 11.69 -30.46
CA LYS A 193 -55.96 11.75 -30.20
C LYS A 193 -55.19 10.65 -30.95
N LYS A 194 -54.61 11.06 -32.08
CA LYS A 194 -53.50 10.37 -32.77
C LYS A 194 -52.32 10.28 -31.79
N SER A 195 -51.80 9.10 -31.53
CA SER A 195 -50.49 8.96 -30.89
C SER A 195 -49.43 9.26 -31.95
N SER A 196 -48.80 10.43 -31.80
CA SER A 196 -47.63 10.84 -32.55
C SER A 196 -46.42 10.04 -32.05
N THR A 197 -45.69 9.43 -32.97
CA THR A 197 -44.32 8.96 -32.74
C THR A 197 -43.49 10.11 -32.18
N GLN A 198 -42.89 9.92 -31.01
CA GLN A 198 -41.91 10.85 -30.45
C GLN A 198 -40.53 10.23 -30.67
N GLU A 199 -39.80 10.77 -31.64
CA GLU A 199 -38.36 10.64 -31.74
C GLU A 199 -37.72 11.26 -30.48
N ILE A 200 -36.97 10.47 -29.73
CA ILE A 200 -36.15 10.99 -28.65
C ILE A 200 -34.96 11.72 -29.29
N LYS A 201 -34.95 13.04 -29.15
CA LYS A 201 -33.85 13.90 -29.58
C LYS A 201 -32.58 13.53 -28.81
N LYS A 202 -31.49 13.22 -29.52
CA LYS A 202 -30.14 13.11 -28.96
C LYS A 202 -29.78 14.43 -28.26
N GLY A 203 -29.55 14.39 -26.96
CA GLY A 203 -29.08 15.53 -26.18
C GLY A 203 -27.66 15.91 -26.59
N LYS A 204 -27.43 17.22 -26.80
CA LYS A 204 -26.13 17.84 -27.02
C LYS A 204 -25.48 18.04 -25.65
N ILE A 205 -24.26 17.53 -25.45
CA ILE A 205 -23.47 17.77 -24.23
C ILE A 205 -23.03 19.24 -24.25
N THR A 206 -23.37 19.99 -23.20
CA THR A 206 -22.81 21.32 -22.94
C THR A 206 -21.52 21.15 -22.15
N GLU A 207 -20.40 21.61 -22.73
CA GLU A 207 -19.10 21.71 -22.05
C GLU A 207 -19.18 22.68 -20.87
N ILE A 208 -18.60 22.28 -19.74
CA ILE A 208 -18.44 23.14 -18.55
C ILE A 208 -17.18 23.99 -18.80
N PRO A 209 -17.23 25.32 -18.68
CA PRO A 209 -16.04 26.15 -18.82
C PRO A 209 -15.14 26.01 -17.59
N VAL A 210 -13.87 25.69 -17.82
CA VAL A 210 -12.81 25.69 -16.80
C VAL A 210 -12.26 27.11 -16.70
N GLU A 211 -12.44 27.75 -15.55
CA GLU A 211 -11.73 28.99 -15.22
C GLU A 211 -10.27 28.68 -14.92
N THR A 212 -9.36 29.11 -15.79
CA THR A 212 -7.91 29.07 -15.54
C THR A 212 -7.55 30.16 -14.56
N THR A 213 -7.37 29.81 -13.29
CA THR A 213 -6.72 30.69 -12.31
C THR A 213 -5.23 30.80 -12.65
N SER A 214 -4.71 32.02 -12.74
CA SER A 214 -3.35 32.36 -13.16
C SER A 214 -2.27 31.67 -12.31
N ASP A 215 -1.28 31.08 -12.98
CA ASP A 215 -0.13 30.36 -12.41
C ASP A 215 0.72 31.18 -11.41
N ASP A 216 0.63 32.51 -11.44
CA ASP A 216 1.46 33.43 -10.63
C ASP A 216 1.25 33.31 -9.10
N TYR A 217 0.14 32.73 -8.63
CA TYR A 217 -0.13 32.69 -7.18
C TYR A 217 0.59 31.54 -6.45
N LEU A 218 1.03 30.52 -7.18
CA LEU A 218 1.69 29.34 -6.60
C LEU A 218 3.19 29.58 -6.41
N GLU A 219 3.84 30.31 -7.31
CA GLU A 219 5.30 30.44 -7.33
C GLU A 219 5.85 31.19 -6.10
N LYS A 220 5.09 32.14 -5.56
CA LYS A 220 5.49 32.95 -4.40
C LYS A 220 5.51 32.19 -3.07
N HIS A 221 4.81 31.06 -2.97
CA HIS A 221 4.68 30.30 -1.71
C HIS A 221 5.46 28.98 -1.68
N PHE A 222 5.96 28.49 -2.82
CA PHE A 222 6.72 27.25 -2.90
C PHE A 222 8.24 27.43 -3.02
N ALA A 223 8.73 28.63 -3.38
CA ALA A 223 10.16 28.85 -3.62
C ALA A 223 11.05 28.77 -2.36
N GLU A 224 10.49 28.93 -1.15
CA GLU A 224 11.30 29.11 0.07
C GLU A 224 11.48 27.85 0.93
N ARG A 225 10.77 26.75 0.62
CA ARG A 225 10.91 25.46 1.31
C ARG A 225 10.60 24.32 0.36
N SER A 226 11.62 23.78 -0.31
CA SER A 226 11.81 22.35 -0.65
C SER A 226 12.96 22.25 -1.66
N ARG A 227 14.17 21.95 -1.21
CA ARG A 227 15.13 21.29 -2.10
C ARG A 227 14.72 19.83 -2.14
N ASP A 228 13.83 19.48 -3.07
CA ASP A 228 13.58 18.09 -3.43
C ASP A 228 14.89 17.50 -3.95
N LEU A 229 15.50 16.58 -3.19
CA LEU A 229 16.52 15.70 -3.73
C LEU A 229 15.88 14.93 -4.88
N LYS A 230 16.27 15.25 -6.11
CA LYS A 230 15.81 14.48 -7.26
C LYS A 230 16.69 13.23 -7.37
N PHE A 231 16.13 12.20 -7.98
CA PHE A 231 16.71 10.86 -8.20
C PHE A 231 18.14 10.84 -8.79
N TYR A 232 18.67 11.97 -9.24
CA TYR A 232 19.99 12.15 -9.83
C TYR A 232 21.06 12.67 -8.86
N ASP A 233 20.73 12.88 -7.58
CA ASP A 233 21.70 13.31 -6.55
C ASP A 233 22.54 12.15 -5.97
N PHE A 234 22.40 10.93 -6.50
CA PHE A 234 23.28 9.81 -6.17
C PHE A 234 24.62 9.91 -6.94
N PRO A 235 25.77 9.80 -6.27
CA PRO A 235 27.06 9.85 -6.96
C PRO A 235 27.18 8.70 -7.97
N ALA A 236 27.49 9.02 -9.23
CA ALA A 236 27.53 8.11 -10.37
C ALA A 236 28.61 7.00 -10.33
N HIS A 237 29.21 6.74 -9.17
CA HIS A 237 30.32 5.80 -9.00
C HIS A 237 29.97 4.53 -8.23
N TRP A 238 28.71 4.28 -7.91
CA TRP A 238 28.27 2.95 -7.48
C TRP A 238 27.69 2.20 -8.67
N LYS A 239 28.41 1.20 -9.15
CA LYS A 239 27.89 0.26 -10.14
C LYS A 239 27.10 -0.81 -9.41
N ASP A 240 25.89 -1.09 -9.88
CA ASP A 240 24.94 -2.05 -9.27
C ASP A 240 25.61 -3.38 -8.89
N THR A 241 26.60 -3.84 -9.67
CA THR A 241 27.38 -5.05 -9.41
C THR A 241 28.11 -5.06 -8.06
N GLU A 242 28.66 -3.93 -7.60
CA GLU A 242 29.35 -3.86 -6.30
C GLU A 242 28.38 -3.95 -5.12
N ILE A 243 27.14 -3.45 -5.30
CA ILE A 243 26.09 -3.50 -4.29
C ILE A 243 25.59 -4.94 -4.12
N TYR A 244 25.38 -5.67 -5.22
CA TYR A 244 24.95 -7.08 -5.18
C TYR A 244 26.02 -8.01 -4.60
N GLU A 245 27.29 -7.80 -4.91
CA GLU A 245 28.38 -8.59 -4.32
C GLU A 245 28.53 -8.33 -2.81
N SER A 246 28.31 -7.09 -2.37
CA SER A 246 28.35 -6.72 -0.94
C SER A 246 27.22 -7.38 -0.14
N LEU A 247 26.05 -7.56 -0.75
CA LEU A 247 24.90 -8.21 -0.13
C LEU A 247 25.06 -9.74 -0.06
N ASN A 248 25.65 -10.36 -1.08
CA ASN A 248 25.93 -11.81 -1.08
C ASN A 248 27.04 -12.21 -0.09
N GLN A 249 27.92 -11.29 0.29
CA GLN A 249 28.96 -11.55 1.30
C GLN A 249 28.44 -11.52 2.75
N MET A 250 27.20 -11.10 2.98
CA MET A 250 26.59 -11.07 4.32
C MET A 250 25.79 -12.33 4.68
N GLU A 251 25.75 -13.34 3.81
CA GLU A 251 25.02 -14.61 4.02
C GLU A 251 25.89 -15.79 4.51
N LEU A 252 27.02 -15.53 5.17
CA LEU A 252 27.85 -16.55 5.84
C LEU A 252 28.06 -16.26 7.32
#